data_AF-A0A2M7ELF5-F1
#
_entry.id   AF-A0A2M7ELF5-F1
#
_cell.length_a   1.000
_cell.length_b   1.000
_cell.length_c   1.000
_cell.angle_alpha   90.00
_cell.angle_beta   90.00
_cell.angle_gamma   90.00
#
_symmetry.space_group_name_H-M   'P 1'
#
loop_
_entity.id
_entity.type
_entity.pdbx_description
1 polymer ?
#
loop_
_entity_poly.entity_id
_entity_poly.type
_entity_poly.pdbx_seq_one_letter_code
_entity_poly.pdbx_strand_id
1 'polypeptide(L)'
;MMRKMMLLMTLSEAEEALWAGRHAMIVPLTDAETAQLGRATIAVHEFLQFNLKCLSTLQQVLESTGDKEERIAKTLHMLLEPARVAVELQDQSRELLGRAVFIGPQTEKEKLQ
;
A
#
# COMPACT_ATOMS: atom_id res chain seq x y z
N MET A 1 -22.71 -27.70 -12.25
CA MET A 1 -21.71 -28.04 -13.30
C MET A 1 -20.55 -27.05 -13.15
N MET A 2 -19.33 -27.49 -12.79
CA MET A 2 -18.17 -26.59 -12.71
C MET A 2 -17.63 -26.33 -14.13
N ARG A 3 -17.44 -25.06 -14.49
CA ARG A 3 -16.73 -24.68 -15.72
C ARG A 3 -15.26 -24.51 -15.38
N LYS A 4 -14.38 -25.13 -16.15
CA LYS A 4 -12.93 -24.96 -16.01
C LYS A 4 -12.50 -23.68 -16.72
N MET A 5 -11.68 -22.87 -16.08
CA MET A 5 -11.01 -21.70 -16.68
C MET A 5 -9.52 -21.99 -16.76
N MET A 6 -8.92 -21.78 -17.93
CA MET A 6 -7.49 -21.91 -18.16
C MET A 6 -6.96 -20.55 -18.62
N LEU A 7 -6.02 -19.99 -17.86
CA LEU A 7 -5.31 -18.77 -18.23
C LEU A 7 -4.00 -19.16 -18.91
N LEU A 8 -3.89 -18.84 -20.20
CA LEU A 8 -2.65 -18.91 -20.95
C LEU A 8 -2.12 -17.49 -21.10
N MET A 9 -0.90 -17.26 -20.61
CA MET A 9 -0.20 -15.98 -20.74
C MET A 9 1.02 -16.19 -21.63
N THR A 10 1.13 -15.41 -22.70
CA THR A 10 2.34 -15.34 -23.52
C THR A 10 3.16 -14.16 -23.03
N LEU A 11 4.41 -14.42 -22.65
CA LEU A 11 5.34 -13.43 -22.11
C LEU A 11 6.54 -13.29 -23.04
N SER A 12 7.07 -12.07 -23.14
CA SER A 12 8.42 -11.84 -23.67
C SER A 12 9.49 -12.31 -22.69
N GLU A 13 10.74 -12.51 -23.13
CA GLU A 13 11.86 -12.88 -22.25
C GLU A 13 12.05 -11.90 -21.09
N ALA A 14 11.88 -10.60 -21.35
CA ALA A 14 11.96 -9.56 -20.32
C ALA A 14 10.83 -9.67 -19.28
N GLU A 15 9.63 -10.07 -19.71
CA GLU A 15 8.50 -10.31 -18.79
C GLU A 15 8.67 -11.62 -18.03
N GLU A 16 9.18 -12.67 -18.66
CA GLU A 16 9.47 -13.96 -18.02
C GLU A 16 10.49 -13.80 -16.88
N ALA A 17 11.52 -12.97 -17.07
CA ALA A 17 12.50 -12.65 -16.03
C ALA A 17 11.85 -12.05 -14.77
N LEU A 18 10.71 -11.36 -14.91
CA LEU A 18 9.97 -10.80 -13.77
C LEU A 18 9.26 -11.88 -12.94
N TRP A 19 9.13 -13.11 -13.44
CA TRP A 19 8.45 -14.23 -12.76
C TRP A 19 9.39 -15.20 -12.05
N ALA A 20 10.69 -15.17 -12.34
CA ALA A 20 11.67 -16.08 -11.77
C ALA A 20 11.62 -16.06 -10.23
N GLY A 21 11.22 -17.20 -9.62
CA GLY A 21 11.10 -17.36 -8.17
C GLY A 21 9.92 -16.63 -7.51
N ARG A 22 8.90 -16.20 -8.28
CA ARG A 22 7.73 -15.46 -7.77
C ARG A 22 6.42 -16.23 -7.97
N HIS A 23 5.40 -15.89 -7.19
CA HIS A 23 4.06 -16.47 -7.30
C HIS A 23 3.12 -15.60 -8.14
N ALA A 24 2.20 -16.24 -8.87
CA ALA A 24 1.07 -15.58 -9.51
C ALA A 24 -0.12 -15.52 -8.55
N MET A 25 -0.70 -14.33 -8.37
CA MET A 25 -1.98 -14.14 -7.70
C MET A 25 -2.94 -13.48 -8.69
N ILE A 26 -4.13 -14.07 -8.86
CA ILE A 26 -5.17 -13.56 -9.75
C ILE A 26 -6.39 -13.25 -8.90
N VAL A 27 -6.78 -11.97 -8.89
CA VAL A 27 -7.96 -11.48 -8.18
C VAL A 27 -8.89 -10.88 -9.23
N PRO A 28 -10.04 -11.51 -9.52
CA PRO A 28 -10.99 -10.95 -10.46
C PRO A 28 -11.66 -9.73 -9.84
N LEU A 29 -11.56 -8.58 -10.52
CA LEU A 29 -12.15 -7.32 -10.10
C LEU A 29 -12.92 -6.70 -11.27
N THR A 30 -14.03 -6.05 -10.97
CA THR A 30 -14.71 -5.13 -11.87
C THR A 30 -13.95 -3.80 -11.96
N ASP A 31 -14.25 -2.97 -12.96
CA ASP A 31 -13.68 -1.62 -13.08
C ASP A 31 -14.01 -0.76 -11.84
N ALA A 32 -15.22 -0.92 -11.29
CA ALA A 32 -15.65 -0.22 -10.08
C ALA A 32 -14.83 -0.63 -8.85
N GLU A 33 -14.58 -1.93 -8.68
CA GLU A 33 -13.74 -2.46 -7.59
C GLU A 33 -12.28 -2.05 -7.75
N THR A 34 -11.76 -2.03 -8.98
CA THR A 34 -10.40 -1.56 -9.28
C THR A 34 -10.24 -0.08 -8.90
N ALA A 35 -11.18 0.76 -9.33
CA ALA A 35 -11.18 2.18 -8.97
C ALA A 35 -11.35 2.40 -7.46
N GLN A 36 -12.18 1.59 -6.79
CA GLN A 36 -12.34 1.64 -5.34
C GLN A 36 -11.05 1.23 -4.61
N LEU A 37 -10.38 0.18 -5.05
CA LEU A 37 -9.12 -0.30 -4.48
C LEU A 37 -8.03 0.77 -4.58
N GLY A 38 -7.90 1.42 -5.74
CA GLY A 38 -6.99 2.54 -5.94
C GLY A 38 -7.26 3.69 -4.96
N ARG A 39 -8.51 4.17 -4.90
CA ARG A 39 -8.90 5.25 -3.96
C ARG A 39 -8.67 4.89 -2.51
N ALA A 40 -9.06 3.68 -2.09
CA ALA A 40 -8.90 3.22 -0.72
C ALA A 40 -7.41 3.16 -0.32
N THR A 41 -6.57 2.64 -1.21
CA THR A 41 -5.12 2.52 -0.98
C THR A 41 -4.46 3.88 -0.81
N ILE A 42 -4.84 4.87 -1.64
CA ILE A 42 -4.36 6.25 -1.54
C ILE A 42 -4.84 6.89 -0.24
N ALA A 43 -6.15 6.79 0.07
CA ALA A 43 -6.72 7.39 1.26
C ALA A 43 -6.09 6.85 2.56
N VAL A 44 -5.83 5.54 2.64
CA VAL A 44 -5.13 4.94 3.79
C VAL A 44 -3.70 5.48 3.92
N HIS A 45 -2.97 5.59 2.82
CA HIS A 45 -1.61 6.14 2.84
C HIS A 45 -1.60 7.61 3.29
N GLU A 46 -2.47 8.45 2.74
CA GLU A 46 -2.60 9.85 3.13
C GLU A 46 -2.96 9.99 4.62
N PHE A 47 -3.89 9.17 5.11
CA PHE A 47 -4.28 9.15 6.51
C PHE A 47 -3.12 8.75 7.43
N LEU A 48 -2.37 7.69 7.10
CA LEU A 48 -1.23 7.25 7.91
C LEU A 48 -0.11 8.30 7.93
N GLN A 49 0.22 8.90 6.79
CA GLN A 49 1.18 10.00 6.68
C GLN A 49 0.75 11.20 7.52
N PHE A 50 -0.53 11.58 7.45
CA PHE A 50 -1.09 12.66 8.25
C PHE A 50 -0.97 12.38 9.76
N ASN A 51 -1.34 11.17 10.22
CA ASN A 51 -1.22 10.80 11.63
C ASN A 51 0.23 10.84 12.11
N LEU A 52 1.16 10.28 11.33
CA LEU A 52 2.58 10.32 11.68
C LEU A 52 3.09 11.75 11.79
N LYS A 53 2.68 12.63 10.87
CA LYS A 53 3.00 14.06 10.93
C LYS A 53 2.44 14.71 12.18
N CYS A 54 1.17 14.48 12.52
CA CYS A 54 0.55 15.02 13.74
C CYS A 54 1.28 14.57 15.02
N LEU A 55 1.59 13.29 15.14
CA LEU A 55 2.32 12.75 16.30
C LEU A 55 3.73 13.33 16.39
N SER A 56 4.42 13.49 15.25
CA SER A 56 5.76 14.09 15.20
C SER A 56 5.74 15.57 15.59
N THR A 57 4.73 16.31 15.13
CA THR A 57 4.53 17.72 15.53
C THR A 57 4.24 17.83 17.03
N LEU A 58 3.40 16.96 17.58
CA LEU A 58 3.13 16.94 19.02
C LEU A 58 4.40 16.69 19.83
N GLN A 59 5.28 15.81 19.34
CA GLN A 59 6.57 15.54 19.99
C GLN A 59 7.45 16.77 20.01
N GLN A 60 7.59 17.43 18.85
CA GLN A 60 8.38 18.67 18.73
C GLN A 60 7.85 19.78 19.63
N VAL A 61 6.52 19.91 19.76
CA VAL A 61 5.90 20.90 20.64
C VAL A 61 6.27 20.61 22.10
N LEU A 62 6.08 19.38 22.59
CA LEU A 62 6.41 19.00 23.96
C LEU A 62 7.90 19.20 24.29
N GLU A 63 8.78 18.84 23.35
CA GLU A 63 10.23 19.05 23.49
C GLU A 63 10.57 20.55 23.56
N SER A 64 9.88 21.39 22.78
CA SER A 64 10.12 22.85 22.72
C SER A 64 9.56 23.64 23.91
N THR A 65 8.44 23.21 24.49
CA THR A 65 7.84 23.86 25.66
C THR A 65 8.52 23.47 26.96
N GLY A 66 9.44 22.49 26.93
CA GLY A 66 10.08 21.94 28.11
C GLY A 66 9.11 21.18 29.00
N ASP A 67 7.95 20.77 28.46
CA ASP A 67 6.92 20.06 29.18
C ASP A 67 7.36 18.60 29.38
N LYS A 68 7.73 18.27 30.62
CA LYS A 68 8.28 16.97 31.00
C LYS A 68 7.20 16.04 31.54
N GLU A 69 5.95 16.18 31.07
CA GLU A 69 4.89 15.25 31.47
C GLU A 69 5.21 13.85 30.92
N GLU A 70 5.95 13.09 31.73
CA GLU A 70 6.62 11.84 31.36
C GLU A 70 5.63 10.79 30.83
N ARG A 71 4.38 10.85 31.31
CA ARG A 71 3.28 10.01 30.85
C ARG A 71 2.84 10.34 29.42
N ILE A 72 2.78 11.63 29.06
CA ILE A 72 2.44 12.06 27.70
C ILE A 72 3.58 11.70 26.75
N ALA A 73 4.83 12.01 27.12
CA ALA A 73 6.00 11.66 26.31
C ALA A 73 6.10 10.15 26.05
N LYS A 74 5.87 9.32 27.08
CA LYS A 74 5.85 7.86 26.95
C LYS A 74 4.72 7.38 26.04
N THR A 75 3.52 7.91 26.21
CA THR A 75 2.35 7.55 25.36
C THR A 75 2.61 7.93 23.90
N LEU A 76 3.18 9.10 23.67
CA LEU A 76 3.51 9.58 22.33
C LEU A 76 4.57 8.70 21.66
N HIS A 77 5.61 8.31 22.39
CA HIS A 77 6.62 7.39 21.89
C HIS A 77 6.03 6.02 21.53
N MET A 78 5.11 5.50 22.35
CA MET A 78 4.38 4.25 22.07
C MET A 78 3.50 4.32 20.82
N LEU A 79 3.10 5.51 20.37
CA LEU A 79 2.28 5.70 19.16
C LEU A 79 3.11 5.99 17.91
N LEU A 80 4.23 6.70 18.06
CA LEU A 80 5.10 7.12 16.97
C LEU A 80 5.75 5.95 16.23
N GLU A 81 6.34 5.00 16.97
CA GLU A 81 7.01 3.86 16.34
C GLU A 81 6.04 2.98 15.54
N PRO A 82 4.87 2.57 16.08
CA PRO A 82 3.86 1.88 15.29
C PRO A 82 3.36 2.69 14.08
N ALA A 83 3.21 4.00 14.22
CA ALA A 83 2.79 4.86 13.10
C ALA A 83 3.85 4.88 11.97
N ARG A 84 5.14 4.93 12.30
CA ARG A 84 6.23 4.83 11.32
C ARG A 84 6.22 3.49 10.60
N VAL A 85 6.13 2.40 11.35
CA VAL A 85 6.07 1.04 10.80
C VAL A 85 4.84 0.88 9.90
N ALA A 86 3.68 1.39 10.31
CA ALA A 86 2.46 1.32 9.50
C ALA A 86 2.59 2.08 8.17
N VAL A 87 3.21 3.26 8.18
CA VAL A 87 3.50 4.02 6.96
C VAL A 87 4.43 3.23 6.03
N GLU A 88 5.52 2.70 6.56
CA GLU A 88 6.49 1.92 5.77
C GLU A 88 5.86 0.67 5.16
N LEU A 89 5.09 -0.09 5.94
CA LEU A 89 4.37 -1.26 5.46
C LEU A 89 3.33 -0.89 4.39
N GLN A 90 2.65 0.24 4.54
CA GLN A 90 1.71 0.72 3.54
C GLN A 90 2.43 1.13 2.25
N ASP A 91 3.61 1.74 2.32
CA ASP A 91 4.41 2.09 1.16
C ASP A 91 4.90 0.84 0.40
N GLN A 92 5.39 -0.16 1.12
CA GLN A 92 5.74 -1.46 0.55
C GLN A 92 4.52 -2.14 -0.10
N SER A 93 3.36 -2.11 0.57
CA SER A 93 2.12 -2.67 0.04
C SER A 93 1.67 -1.96 -1.23
N ARG A 94 1.78 -0.63 -1.27
CA ARG A 94 1.49 0.18 -2.46
C ARG A 94 2.42 -0.14 -3.62
N GLU A 95 3.71 -0.30 -3.36
CA GLU A 95 4.67 -0.68 -4.39
C GLU A 95 4.35 -2.07 -4.96
N LEU A 96 4.00 -3.04 -4.12
CA LEU A 96 3.58 -4.36 -4.55
C LEU A 96 2.29 -4.32 -5.38
N LEU A 97 1.30 -3.52 -4.96
CA LEU A 97 0.06 -3.32 -5.70
C LEU A 97 0.28 -2.57 -7.02
N GLY A 98 1.19 -1.59 -7.07
CA GLY A 98 1.55 -0.87 -8.29
C GLY A 98 2.27 -1.73 -9.33
N ARG A 99 2.82 -2.87 -8.91
CA ARG A 99 3.36 -3.91 -9.81
C ARG A 99 2.28 -4.87 -10.33
N ALA A 100 1.04 -4.77 -9.87
CA ALA A 100 -0.05 -5.60 -10.36
C ALA A 100 -0.30 -5.33 -11.84
N VAL A 101 -0.55 -6.40 -12.60
CA VAL A 101 -0.88 -6.33 -14.03
C VAL A 101 -2.38 -6.57 -14.16
N PHE A 102 -3.12 -5.57 -14.63
CA PHE A 102 -4.54 -5.70 -14.93
C PHE A 102 -4.69 -6.34 -16.31
N ILE A 103 -5.36 -7.50 -16.35
CA ILE A 103 -5.65 -8.24 -17.58
C ILE A 103 -7.17 -8.15 -17.80
N GLY A 104 -7.58 -7.26 -18.69
CA GLY A 104 -8.98 -7.04 -19.06
C GLY A 104 -9.29 -7.37 -20.52
N PRO A 105 -10.57 -7.43 -20.91
CA PRO A 105 -10.96 -7.56 -22.32
C PRO A 105 -10.56 -6.29 -23.10
N GLN A 106 -9.34 -6.32 -23.65
CA GLN A 106 -8.75 -5.37 -24.61
C GLN A 106 -9.07 -3.88 -24.42
N THR A 107 -8.28 -3.24 -23.56
CA THR A 107 -7.59 -1.98 -23.88
C THR A 107 -6.21 -2.05 -23.20
N GLU A 108 -5.23 -1.36 -23.76
CA GLU A 108 -3.80 -1.45 -23.42
C GLU A 108 -3.52 -1.51 -21.90
N LYS A 109 -2.47 -2.24 -21.52
CA LYS A 109 -1.97 -2.42 -20.14
C LYS A 109 -1.87 -1.09 -19.39
N GLU A 110 -2.95 -0.63 -18.76
CA GLU A 110 -2.93 0.47 -17.82
C GLU A 110 -2.33 -0.05 -16.51
N LYS A 111 -1.09 0.36 -16.22
CA LYS A 111 -0.56 0.29 -14.87
C LYS A 111 -1.37 1.28 -14.03
N LEU A 112 -1.75 0.89 -12.81
CA LEU A 112 -2.22 1.84 -11.80
C LEU A 112 -1.14 2.93 -11.64
N GLN A 113 -1.41 4.13 -12.14
CA GLN A 113 -0.69 5.36 -11.81
C GLN A 113 -1.41 6.08 -10.69
#